data_AF-A0AAV4HRE6-F1
#
_entry.id   AF-A0AAV4HRE6-F1
#
_cell.length_a   1.000
_cell.length_b   1.000
_cell.length_c   1.000
_cell.angle_alpha   90.00
_cell.angle_beta   90.00
_cell.angle_gamma   90.00
#
_symmetry.space_group_name_H-M   'P 1'
#
loop_
_entity.id
_entity.type
_entity.pdbx_description
1 polymer ?
#
loop_
_entity_poly.entity_id
_entity_poly.type
_entity_poly.pdbx_seq_one_letter_code
_entity_poly.pdbx_strand_id
1 'polypeptide(L)' 'MSKVEFLRNNYKTLDIGVDGGVGPNTIQQCADAGANLIVSGSALVRSNNKKQTIHDLRSVVDAAIKGRQLQS' A
#
# COMPACT_ATOMS: atom_id res chain seq x y z
N MET A 1 11.45 0.63 2.11
CA MET A 1 11.35 -0.83 2.33
C MET A 1 12.11 -1.54 1.21
N SER A 2 13.38 -1.89 1.43
CA SER A 2 14.32 -2.25 0.35
C SER A 2 13.89 -3.41 -0.54
N LYS A 3 13.22 -4.43 0.00
CA LYS A 3 12.72 -5.59 -0.78
C LYS A 3 11.61 -5.20 -1.74
N VAL A 4 10.65 -4.40 -1.28
CA VAL A 4 9.51 -3.93 -2.10
C VAL A 4 10.01 -2.98 -3.19
N GLU A 5 10.91 -2.06 -2.84
CA GLU A 5 11.54 -1.14 -3.79
C GLU A 5 12.30 -1.89 -4.88
N PHE A 6 13.11 -2.89 -4.50
CA PHE A 6 13.80 -3.75 -5.44
C PHE A 6 12.83 -4.42 -6.42
N LEU A 7 11.77 -5.06 -5.91
CA LEU A 7 10.78 -5.73 -6.75
C LEU A 7 10.08 -4.74 -7.69
N ARG A 8 9.65 -3.57 -7.19
CA ARG A 8 8.95 -2.57 -8.01
C ARG A 8 9.84 -1.99 -9.11
N ASN A 9 11.14 -1.79 -8.82
CA ASN A 9 12.08 -1.26 -9.81
C ASN A 9 12.38 -2.26 -10.93
N ASN A 10 12.41 -3.56 -10.63
CA ASN A 10 12.74 -4.61 -11.61
C ASN A 10 11.51 -5.18 -12.33
N TYR A 11 10.33 -5.12 -11.70
CA TYR A 11 9.10 -5.72 -12.21
C TYR A 11 7.93 -4.74 -12.12
N LYS A 12 7.87 -3.78 -13.06
CA LYS A 12 6.94 -2.65 -13.02
C LYS A 12 5.46 -3.05 -12.93
N THR A 13 5.08 -4.19 -13.50
CA THR A 13 3.68 -4.68 -13.55
C THR A 13 3.36 -5.75 -12.50
N LEU A 14 4.35 -6.16 -11.69
CA LEU A 14 4.13 -7.19 -10.67
C LEU A 14 3.23 -6.65 -9.56
N ASP A 15 2.26 -7.46 -9.14
CA ASP A 15 1.51 -7.21 -7.90
C ASP A 15 2.39 -7.54 -6.70
N ILE A 16 2.61 -6.55 -5.84
CA ILE A 16 3.46 -6.67 -4.66
C ILE A 16 2.60 -6.52 -3.41
N GLY A 17 2.47 -7.63 -2.69
CA GLY A 17 1.75 -7.74 -1.43
C GLY A 17 2.60 -7.34 -0.22
N VAL A 18 2.01 -6.58 0.70
CA VAL A 18 2.56 -6.40 2.06
C VAL A 18 1.54 -6.86 3.09
N ASP A 19 1.97 -7.77 3.95
CA ASP A 19 1.22 -8.30 5.09
C ASP A 19 2.03 -8.12 6.39
N GLY A 20 1.32 -7.86 7.49
CA GLY A 20 1.89 -7.61 8.81
C GLY A 20 1.91 -6.12 9.19
N GLY A 21 1.03 -5.73 10.12
CA GLY A 21 1.06 -4.39 10.73
C GLY A 21 0.66 -3.23 9.81
N VAL A 22 0.02 -3.49 8.67
CA VAL A 22 -0.40 -2.42 7.75
C VAL A 22 -1.71 -1.77 8.21
N GLY A 23 -1.69 -0.45 8.36
CA GLY A 23 -2.82 0.40 8.74
C GLY A 23 -2.55 1.87 8.42
N PRO A 24 -3.40 2.81 8.91
CA PRO A 24 -3.32 4.22 8.51
C PRO A 24 -1.94 4.89 8.71
N ASN A 25 -1.18 4.46 9.72
CA ASN A 25 0.13 5.03 10.02
C ASN A 25 1.29 4.42 9.20
N THR A 26 1.09 3.23 8.61
CA THR A 26 2.15 2.46 7.94
C THR A 26 1.89 2.25 6.45
N ILE A 27 0.67 2.51 5.99
CA ILE A 27 0.26 2.33 4.59
C ILE A 27 1.07 3.21 3.64
N GLN A 28 1.40 4.44 4.04
CA GLN A 28 2.18 5.36 3.20
C GLN A 28 3.56 4.77 2.86
N GLN A 29 4.26 4.23 3.85
CA GLN A 29 5.56 3.59 3.64
C GLN A 29 5.47 2.37 2.69
N CYS A 30 4.39 1.59 2.78
CA CYS A 30 4.15 0.45 1.89
C CYS A 30 3.93 0.91 0.45
N ALA A 31 3.08 1.92 0.27
CA ALA A 31 2.74 2.50 -1.02
C ALA A 31 3.95 3.19 -1.67
N ASP A 32 4.70 3.97 -0.90
CA ASP A 32 5.93 4.65 -1.33
C ASP A 32 7.03 3.67 -1.72
N ALA A 33 7.08 2.48 -1.11
CA ALA A 33 8.02 1.44 -1.52
C ALA A 33 7.61 0.75 -2.82
N GLY A 34 6.32 0.84 -3.21
CA GLY A 34 5.79 0.26 -4.44
C GLY A 34 4.83 -0.91 -4.25
N ALA A 35 4.34 -1.16 -3.04
CA ALA A 35 3.28 -2.14 -2.81
C ALA A 35 1.95 -1.64 -3.37
N ASN A 36 1.20 -2.54 -4.02
CA ASN A 36 -0.14 -2.25 -4.56
C ASN A 36 -1.20 -3.24 -4.07
N LEU A 37 -0.80 -4.30 -3.36
CA LEU A 37 -1.68 -5.24 -2.70
C LEU A 37 -1.44 -5.16 -1.19
N ILE A 38 -2.50 -4.89 -0.43
CA ILE A 38 -2.40 -4.60 1.01
C ILE A 38 -3.23 -5.58 1.81
N VAL A 39 -2.59 -6.22 2.79
CA VAL A 39 -3.27 -7.05 3.78
C VAL A 39 -3.29 -6.29 5.11
N SER A 40 -4.50 -5.94 5.57
CA SER A 40 -4.70 -5.22 6.83
C SER A 40 -5.61 -6.02 7.76
N GLY A 41 -5.02 -6.52 8.84
CA GLY A 41 -5.73 -7.29 9.89
C GLY A 41 -6.27 -6.38 10.99
N SER A 42 -5.51 -6.25 12.09
CA SER A 42 -5.93 -5.58 13.33
C SER A 42 -6.47 -4.16 13.12
N ALA A 43 -5.86 -3.38 12.21
CA ALA A 43 -6.31 -2.01 11.93
C ALA A 43 -7.72 -1.98 11.34
N LEU A 44 -8.07 -2.95 10.49
CA LEU A 44 -9.40 -3.07 9.92
C LEU A 44 -10.39 -3.70 10.90
N VAL A 45 -10.01 -4.78 11.59
CA VAL A 45 -10.89 -5.49 12.54
C VAL A 45 -11.35 -4.56 13.67
N ARG A 46 -10.43 -3.77 14.23
CA ARG A 46 -10.70 -2.82 15.32
C ARG A 46 -11.33 -1.51 14.86
N SER A 47 -11.47 -1.29 13.56
CA SER A 47 -12.09 -0.07 13.05
C SER A 47 -13.60 -0.05 13.31
N ASN A 48 -14.07 1.10 13.82
CA ASN A 48 -15.48 1.42 13.98
C ASN A 48 -16.19 1.61 12.62
N ASN A 49 -15.44 1.95 11.57
CA ASN A 49 -15.96 2.10 10.22
C ASN A 49 -15.02 1.44 9.20
N LYS A 50 -15.23 0.14 9.01
CA LYS A 50 -14.40 -0.71 8.12
C LYS A 50 -14.42 -0.22 6.67
N LYS A 51 -15.57 0.23 6.18
CA LYS A 51 -15.71 0.77 4.83
C LYS A 51 -14.82 1.99 4.62
N GLN A 52 -14.86 2.93 5.56
CA GLN A 52 -14.01 4.13 5.50
C GLN A 52 -12.53 3.77 5.59
N THR A 53 -12.15 2.88 6.53
CA THR A 53 -10.76 2.44 6.65
C THR A 53 -10.24 1.80 5.37
N ILE A 54 -11.02 0.92 4.72
CA ILE A 54 -10.63 0.33 3.43
C ILE A 54 -10.46 1.42 2.37
N HIS A 55 -11.38 2.38 2.32
CA HIS A 55 -11.31 3.49 1.37
C HIS A 55 -10.05 4.35 1.57
N ASP A 56 -9.72 4.68 2.82
CA ASP A 56 -8.57 5.52 3.14
C ASP A 56 -7.26 4.81 2.79
N LEU A 57 -7.12 3.54 3.17
CA LEU A 57 -5.93 2.74 2.84
C LEU A 57 -5.74 2.62 1.33
N ARG A 58 -6.83 2.37 0.59
CA ARG A 58 -6.79 2.28 -0.88
C ARG A 58 -6.41 3.62 -1.51
N SER A 59 -6.98 4.72 -1.01
CA SER A 59 -6.72 6.06 -1.56
C SER A 59 -5.24 6.44 -1.47
N VAL A 60 -4.57 6.08 -0.37
CA VAL A 60 -3.11 6.30 -0.21
C VAL A 60 -2.33 5.51 -1.27
N VAL A 61 -2.66 4.24 -1.46
CA VAL A 61 -1.99 3.38 -2.45
C VAL A 61 -2.20 3.90 -3.87
N ASP A 62 -3.44 4.23 -4.23
CA ASP A 62 -3.79 4.73 -5.57
C ASP A 62 -3.06 6.05 -5.87
N ALA A 63 -2.94 6.95 -4.89
CA ALA A 63 -2.21 8.20 -5.03
C ALA A 63 -0.71 7.96 -5.28
N ALA A 64 -0.08 7.06 -4.53
CA ALA A 64 1.34 6.73 -4.70
C ALA A 64 1.61 6.07 -6.07
N ILE A 65 0.74 5.16 -6.53
CA ILE A 65 0.87 4.50 -7.83
C ILE A 65 0.74 5.51 -8.96
N LYS A 66 -0.27 6.38 -8.93
CA LYS A 66 -0.46 7.45 -9.92
C LYS A 66 0.75 8.38 -9.97
N GLY A 67 1.25 8.81 -8.81
CA GLY A 67 2.42 9.68 -8.72
C GLY A 67 3.65 9.06 -9.39
N ARG A 68 3.83 7.74 -9.25
CA ARG A 68 4.96 7.01 -9.85
C ARG A 68 4.82 6.82 -11.37
N GLN A 69 3.60 6.63 -11.89
CA GLN A 69 3.35 6.53 -13.33
C GLN A 69 3.61 7.85 -14.08
N LEU A 70 3.39 8.99 -13.42
CA LEU A 70 3.66 10.31 -14.00
C LEU A 70 5.17 10.65 -14.08
N GLN A 71 6.01 9.88 -13.39
CA GLN A 71 7.47 10.11 -13.32
C GLN A 71 8.27 9.18 -14.25
N SER A 72 7.61 8.28 -14.98
CA SER A 72 8.22 7.27 -15.86
C SER A 72 7.93 7.51 -17.33
#